data_AF-A0A8H5FCJ4-F1
#
_entry.id   AF-A0A8H5FCJ4-F1
#
_cell.length_a   1.000
_cell.length_b   1.000
_cell.length_c   1.000
_cell.angle_alpha   90.00
_cell.angle_beta   90.00
_cell.angle_gamma   90.00
#
_symmetry.space_group_name_H-M   'P 1'
#
loop_
_entity.id
_entity.type
_entity.pdbx_description
1 polymer ?
#
loop_
_entity_poly.entity_id
_entity_poly.type
_entity_poly.pdbx_seq_one_letter_code
_entity_poly.pdbx_strand_id
1 'polypeptide(L)'
;MPRPLPHHYKLFRQRESELAVKVFEFANLGLPLAAFSAIFGPLAMSAKKRHRLFSEYVPWALRCGSSARCLITVYWEERWEQNVEEMKKEFGLWDAPPARWPKPKSLTKQN
;
A
#
# COMPACT_ATOMS: atom_id res chain seq x y z
N MET A 1 -35.66 -3.67 -11.11
CA MET A 1 -34.45 -4.42 -11.54
C MET A 1 -33.25 -3.47 -11.50
N PRO A 2 -32.14 -3.78 -10.82
CA PRO A 2 -30.96 -2.93 -10.89
C PRO A 2 -30.26 -3.12 -12.24
N ARG A 3 -29.91 -2.01 -12.90
CA ARG A 3 -29.21 -2.00 -14.20
C ARG A 3 -27.78 -2.56 -14.06
N PRO A 4 -27.26 -3.26 -15.08
CA PRO A 4 -25.89 -3.74 -15.07
C PRO A 4 -24.92 -2.55 -15.06
N LEU A 5 -23.97 -2.57 -14.11
CA LEU A 5 -22.96 -1.53 -13.98
C LEU A 5 -21.96 -1.60 -15.15
N PRO A 6 -21.55 -0.45 -15.70
CA PRO A 6 -20.79 -0.42 -16.95
C PRO A 6 -19.29 -0.75 -16.75
N HIS A 7 -18.71 -1.44 -17.72
CA HIS A 7 -17.33 -1.99 -17.79
C HIS A 7 -16.17 -0.98 -17.66
N HIS A 8 -16.45 0.30 -17.42
CA HIS A 8 -15.48 1.40 -17.46
C HIS A 8 -14.96 1.85 -16.09
N TYR A 9 -15.20 1.07 -15.03
CA TYR A 9 -14.31 1.06 -13.86
C TYR A 9 -12.98 0.44 -14.30
N LYS A 10 -12.23 1.14 -15.15
CA LYS A 10 -10.80 0.87 -15.30
C LYS A 10 -10.24 1.02 -13.90
N LEU A 11 -10.05 -0.13 -13.25
CA LEU A 11 -9.29 -0.34 -12.04
C LEU A 11 -8.13 0.65 -12.09
N PHE A 12 -8.25 1.75 -11.33
CA PHE A 12 -7.15 2.68 -11.13
C PHE A 12 -6.13 1.90 -10.31
N ARG A 13 -5.32 1.10 -11.02
CA ARG A 13 -4.43 0.11 -10.43
C ARG A 13 -3.32 0.86 -9.72
N GLN A 14 -3.51 1.12 -8.43
CA GLN A 14 -2.57 1.79 -7.52
C GLN A 14 -1.44 0.84 -7.13
N ARG A 15 -0.70 0.38 -8.15
CA ARG A 15 0.32 -0.66 -7.99
C ARG A 15 1.53 -0.24 -7.18
N GLU A 16 1.87 1.04 -7.13
CA GLU A 16 3.05 1.49 -6.37
C GLU A 16 2.85 1.30 -4.87
N SER A 17 1.72 1.76 -4.31
CA SER A 17 1.41 1.62 -2.88
C SER A 17 1.09 0.16 -2.51
N GLU A 18 0.39 -0.58 -3.37
CA GLU A 18 0.15 -2.01 -3.17
C GLU A 18 1.47 -2.79 -3.10
N LEU A 19 2.40 -2.55 -4.04
CA LEU A 19 3.71 -3.20 -4.02
C LEU A 19 4.57 -2.72 -2.85
N ALA A 20 4.46 -1.47 -2.41
CA ALA A 20 5.11 -0.99 -1.20
C ALA A 20 4.66 -1.79 0.03
N VAL A 21 3.35 -2.04 0.16
CA VAL A 21 2.81 -2.89 1.22
C VAL A 21 3.33 -4.32 1.09
N LYS A 22 3.47 -4.88 -0.12
CA LYS A 22 4.06 -6.22 -0.31
C LYS A 22 5.53 -6.30 0.11
N VAL A 23 6.32 -5.28 -0.19
CA VAL A 23 7.72 -5.22 0.29
C VAL A 23 7.76 -5.09 1.80
N PHE A 24 6.86 -4.31 2.40
CA PHE A 24 6.74 -4.18 3.84
C PHE A 24 6.32 -5.50 4.50
N GLU A 25 5.30 -6.19 3.96
CA GLU A 25 4.85 -7.52 4.42
C GLU A 25 6.00 -8.54 4.37
N PHE A 26 6.79 -8.54 3.30
CA PHE A 26 7.96 -9.39 3.21
C PHE A 26 9.00 -9.06 4.31
N ALA A 27 9.30 -7.78 4.52
CA ALA A 27 10.28 -7.35 5.50
C ALA A 27 9.83 -7.56 6.97
N ASN A 28 8.55 -7.33 7.26
CA ASN A 28 8.01 -7.37 8.62
C ASN A 28 7.50 -8.76 9.03
N LEU A 29 6.93 -9.51 8.08
CA LEU A 29 6.25 -10.78 8.35
C LEU A 29 7.02 -11.99 7.77
N GLY A 30 7.99 -11.76 6.88
CA GLY A 30 8.75 -12.83 6.23
C GLY A 30 7.95 -13.64 5.20
N LEU A 31 6.83 -13.11 4.70
CA LEU A 31 5.92 -13.86 3.81
C LEU A 31 6.49 -14.00 2.38
N PRO A 32 6.79 -15.22 1.89
CA PRO A 32 7.36 -15.41 0.55
C PRO A 32 6.44 -14.96 -0.59
N LEU A 33 5.12 -15.04 -0.40
CA LEU A 33 4.13 -14.60 -1.40
C LEU A 33 4.23 -13.10 -1.69
N ALA A 34 4.49 -12.30 -0.65
CA ALA A 34 4.65 -10.87 -0.78
C ALA A 34 5.90 -10.53 -1.61
N ALA A 35 6.98 -11.29 -1.44
CA ALA A 35 8.18 -11.18 -2.26
C ALA A 35 7.90 -11.46 -3.75
N PHE A 36 7.15 -12.52 -4.07
CA PHE A 36 6.78 -12.82 -5.46
C PHE A 36 5.98 -11.68 -6.10
N SER A 37 5.01 -11.12 -5.37
CA SER A 37 4.26 -9.97 -5.85
C SER A 37 5.14 -8.74 -6.07
N ALA A 38 6.09 -8.47 -5.15
CA ALA A 38 7.02 -7.34 -5.25
C ALA A 38 7.97 -7.47 -6.46
N ILE A 39 8.42 -8.68 -6.78
CA ILE A 39 9.32 -8.95 -7.91
C ILE A 39 8.59 -8.86 -9.26
N PHE A 40 7.42 -9.49 -9.38
CA PHE A 40 6.71 -9.58 -10.67
C PHE A 40 5.73 -8.42 -10.92
N GLY A 41 5.29 -7.72 -9.88
CA GLY A 41 4.37 -6.59 -9.97
C GLY A 41 4.85 -5.40 -10.84
N PRO A 42 6.12 -4.98 -10.77
CA PRO A 42 6.67 -3.86 -11.55
C PRO A 42 6.72 -4.08 -13.06
N LEU A 43 6.62 -5.32 -13.54
CA LEU A 43 6.78 -5.66 -14.96
C LEU A 43 5.76 -4.94 -15.85
N ALA A 44 4.51 -4.84 -15.39
CA ALA A 44 3.44 -4.16 -16.14
C ALA A 44 3.14 -2.75 -15.59
N MET A 45 4.17 -2.04 -15.09
CA MET A 45 4.08 -0.63 -14.66
C MET A 45 4.83 0.30 -15.61
N SER A 46 4.38 1.55 -15.73
CA SER A 46 5.10 2.58 -16.50
C SER A 46 6.44 2.93 -15.85
N ALA A 47 7.42 3.35 -16.65
CA ALA A 47 8.77 3.68 -16.17
C ALA A 47 8.78 4.70 -15.03
N LYS A 48 7.95 5.75 -15.11
CA LYS A 48 7.79 6.77 -14.04
C LYS A 48 7.35 6.15 -12.71
N LYS A 49 6.39 5.23 -12.75
CA LYS A 49 5.87 4.57 -11.55
C LYS A 49 6.87 3.58 -10.97
N ARG A 50 7.57 2.86 -11.84
CA ARG A 50 8.64 1.93 -11.46
C ARG A 50 9.80 2.67 -10.79
N HIS A 51 10.23 3.78 -11.35
CA HIS A 51 11.28 4.62 -10.77
C HIS A 51 10.92 5.04 -9.35
N ARG A 52 9.72 5.59 -9.16
CA ARG A 52 9.22 6.01 -7.85
C ARG A 52 9.12 4.86 -6.84
N LEU A 53 8.63 3.70 -7.28
CA LEU A 53 8.56 2.50 -6.44
C LEU A 53 9.95 2.16 -5.88
N PHE A 54 10.97 2.11 -6.73
CA PHE A 54 12.32 1.74 -6.31
C PHE A 54 13.09 2.87 -5.61
N SER A 55 12.80 4.15 -5.90
CA SER A 55 13.51 5.28 -5.29
C SER A 55 12.95 5.70 -3.93
N GLU A 56 11.63 5.58 -3.73
CA GLU A 56 10.97 6.05 -2.51
C GLU A 56 10.40 4.89 -1.68
N TYR A 57 9.53 4.07 -2.29
CA TYR A 57 8.72 3.11 -1.54
C TYR A 57 9.49 1.88 -1.10
N VAL A 58 10.32 1.28 -1.95
CA VAL A 58 11.08 0.05 -1.62
C VAL A 58 12.07 0.31 -0.48
N PRO A 59 12.91 1.36 -0.51
CA PRO A 59 13.82 1.65 0.61
C PRO A 59 13.07 1.93 1.91
N TRP A 60 11.96 2.67 1.86
CA TRP A 60 11.12 2.90 3.03
C TRP A 60 10.53 1.59 3.57
N ALA A 61 9.93 0.77 2.72
CA ALA A 61 9.25 -0.46 3.11
C ALA A 61 10.21 -1.47 3.72
N LEU A 62 11.43 -1.62 3.17
CA LEU A 62 12.46 -2.48 3.72
C LEU A 62 12.96 -1.98 5.08
N ARG A 63 13.28 -0.68 5.20
CA ARG A 63 13.80 -0.14 6.47
C ARG A 63 12.72 -0.17 7.55
N CYS A 64 11.53 0.36 7.27
CA CYS A 64 10.40 0.41 8.19
C CYS A 64 9.94 -1.00 8.59
N GLY A 65 9.78 -1.90 7.62
CA GLY A 65 9.32 -3.27 7.89
C GLY A 65 10.31 -4.09 8.71
N SER A 66 11.62 -3.95 8.46
CA SER A 66 12.66 -4.67 9.20
C SER A 66 12.95 -4.10 10.59
N SER A 67 12.70 -2.81 10.82
CA SER A 67 12.84 -2.19 12.15
C SER A 67 11.58 -2.30 13.00
N ALA A 68 10.41 -2.51 12.38
CA ALA A 68 9.15 -2.56 13.09
C ALA A 68 8.93 -3.89 13.81
N ARG A 69 8.13 -3.86 14.88
CA ARG A 69 7.60 -5.07 15.51
C ARG A 69 6.85 -5.91 14.46
N CYS A 70 6.96 -7.23 14.54
CA CYS A 70 6.22 -8.15 13.67
C CYS A 70 4.69 -7.99 13.90
N LEU A 71 4.00 -7.39 12.92
CA LEU A 71 2.61 -6.94 13.08
C LEU A 71 1.58 -8.07 13.13
N ILE A 72 1.92 -9.27 12.62
CA ILE A 72 1.04 -10.44 12.72
C ILE A 72 0.87 -10.94 14.17
N THR A 73 1.78 -10.54 15.07
CA THR A 73 1.77 -10.91 16.49
C THR A 73 1.00 -9.93 17.38
N VAL A 74 0.45 -8.87 16.79
CA VAL A 74 -0.31 -7.85 17.53
C VAL A 74 -1.75 -8.32 17.69
N TYR A 75 -2.26 -8.22 18.91
CA TYR A 75 -3.65 -8.50 19.24
C TYR A 75 -4.49 -7.24 18.97
N TRP A 76 -5.08 -7.19 17.80
CA TRP A 76 -5.66 -5.96 17.25
C TRP A 76 -6.99 -5.60 17.90
N GLU A 77 -7.77 -6.58 18.33
CA GLU A 77 -9.06 -6.41 19.01
C GLU A 77 -8.98 -5.60 20.31
N GLU A 78 -7.83 -5.62 20.99
CA GLU A 78 -7.63 -4.89 22.24
C GLU A 78 -7.16 -3.44 22.04
N ARG A 79 -6.99 -3.01 20.78
CA ARG A 79 -6.30 -1.76 20.45
C ARG A 79 -7.12 -0.82 19.56
N TRP A 80 -8.44 -0.99 19.51
CA TRP A 80 -9.31 -0.19 18.64
C TRP A 80 -9.36 1.28 19.05
N GLU A 81 -9.26 1.55 20.36
CA GLU A 81 -9.29 2.91 20.94
C GLU A 81 -7.89 3.55 21.03
N GLN A 82 -6.81 2.79 20.79
CA GLN A 82 -5.45 3.31 20.88
C GLN A 82 -5.19 4.34 19.77
N ASN A 83 -4.58 5.47 20.14
CA ASN A 83 -4.20 6.49 19.16
C ASN A 83 -3.16 5.93 18.14
N VAL A 84 -3.35 6.23 16.86
CA VAL A 84 -2.52 5.70 15.77
C VAL A 84 -1.09 6.22 15.83
N GLU A 85 -0.88 7.49 16.20
CA GLU A 85 0.46 8.07 16.32
C GLU A 85 1.25 7.41 17.46
N GLU A 86 0.59 7.10 18.59
CA GLU A 86 1.18 6.35 19.69
C GLU A 86 1.51 4.91 19.27
N MET A 87 0.58 4.24 18.59
CA MET A 87 0.75 2.89 18.08
C MET A 87 1.92 2.80 17.09
N LYS A 88 2.09 3.79 16.21
CA LYS A 88 3.23 3.86 15.29
C LYS A 88 4.55 3.99 16.03
N LYS A 89 4.61 4.81 17.08
CA LYS A 89 5.82 4.93 17.93
C LYS A 89 6.13 3.61 18.65
N GLU A 90 5.11 2.97 19.23
CA GLU A 90 5.25 1.67 19.90
C GLU A 90 5.78 0.59 18.95
N PHE A 91 5.27 0.53 17.73
CA PHE A 91 5.63 -0.49 16.75
C PHE A 91 6.87 -0.17 15.93
N GLY A 92 7.43 1.04 16.06
CA GLY A 92 8.57 1.48 15.25
C GLY A 92 8.20 1.75 13.78
N LEU A 93 6.96 2.16 13.52
CA LEU A 93 6.45 2.47 12.18
C LEU A 93 6.73 3.93 11.81
N TRP A 94 7.24 4.15 10.59
CA TRP A 94 7.44 5.47 10.01
C TRP A 94 6.42 5.77 8.91
N ASP A 95 6.18 7.06 8.67
CA ASP A 95 5.28 7.50 7.61
C ASP A 95 5.76 7.08 6.22
N ALA A 96 4.84 6.54 5.45
CA ALA A 96 5.09 6.15 4.07
C ALA A 96 5.20 7.38 3.16
N PRO A 97 5.94 7.27 2.03
CA PRO A 97 5.91 8.29 0.99
C PRO A 97 4.46 8.56 0.53
N PRO A 98 4.09 9.83 0.28
CA PRO A 98 2.69 10.22 0.08
C PRO A 98 2.06 9.48 -1.10
N ALA A 99 0.92 8.83 -0.86
CA ALA A 99 0.16 8.17 -1.91
C ALA A 99 -0.49 9.23 -2.82
N ARG A 100 -0.38 9.03 -4.15
CA ARG A 100 -1.05 9.91 -5.12
C ARG A 100 -2.41 9.34 -5.47
N TRP A 101 -3.43 9.86 -4.80
CA TRP A 101 -4.81 9.54 -5.08
C TRP A 101 -5.28 10.22 -6.37
N PRO A 102 -5.82 9.49 -7.36
CA PRO A 102 -6.49 10.13 -8.48
C PRO A 102 -7.72 10.88 -7.97
N LYS A 103 -7.90 12.13 -8.41
CA LYS A 103 -9.10 12.90 -8.09
C LYS A 103 -10.34 12.15 -8.61
N PRO A 104 -11.43 12.04 -7.84
CA PRO A 104 -12.70 11.55 -8.37
C PRO A 104 -13.05 12.40 -9.59
N LYS A 105 -13.42 11.78 -10.71
CA LYS A 105 -13.99 12.54 -11.81
C LYS A 105 -15.29 13.12 -11.29
N SER A 106 -15.35 14.44 -11.11
CA SER A 106 -16.60 15.15 -10.84
C SER A 106 -17.62 14.69 -11.87
N LEU A 107 -18.73 14.12 -11.41
CA LEU A 107 -19.86 13.77 -12.27
C LEU A 107 -20.15 15.00 -13.12
N THR A 108 -19.92 14.88 -14.43
CA THR A 108 -20.28 15.89 -15.42
C THR A 108 -21.71 16.30 -15.13
N LYS A 109 -21.93 17.58 -14.78
CA LYS A 109 -23.27 18.17 -14.68
C LYS A 109 -23.99 17.84 -15.98
N GLN A 110 -24.92 16.88 -15.93
CA GLN A 110 -25.90 16.67 -16.98
C GLN A 110 -26.85 17.87 -16.88
N ASN A 111 -26.60 18.87 -17.72
CA ASN A 111 -27.63 19.80 -18.17
C ASN A 111 -28.63 19.03 -19.04
#